data_AF-A0A3D4ATP1-F1
#
_entry.id   AF-A0A3D4ATP1-F1
#
_cell.length_a   1.000
_cell.length_b   1.000
_cell.length_c   1.000
_cell.angle_alpha   90.00
_cell.angle_beta   90.00
_cell.angle_gamma   90.00
#
_symmetry.space_group_name_H-M   'P 1'
#
loop_
_entity.id
_entity.type
_entity.pdbx_description
1 polymer ?
#
loop_
_entity_poly.entity_id
_entity_poly.type
_entity_poly.pdbx_seq_one_letter_code
_entity_poly.pdbx_strand_id
1 'polypeptide(L)'
;ELPSDTVAQMVKNAFNFPVKLVEVEDNTYCLELFHGPTLAFKDFGGRFMAECLAQFNQGEKVTILTATSGDTGAAVAHAFYNKPNIDVVILYPKGKISLAQQKLFTTLGDNI
;
A
#
# COMPACT_ATOMS: atom_id res chain seq x y z
N GLU A 1 20.08 12.55 -2.26
CA GLU A 1 19.93 11.17 -2.75
C GLU A 1 20.31 10.20 -1.64
N LEU A 2 19.73 9.00 -1.61
CA LEU A 2 19.98 8.01 -0.55
C LEU A 2 21.08 7.02 -0.97
N PRO A 3 21.90 6.51 -0.03
CA PRO A 3 22.84 5.42 -0.31
C PRO A 3 22.13 4.17 -0.83
N SER A 4 22.79 3.43 -1.72
CA SER A 4 22.23 2.20 -2.33
C SER A 4 21.78 1.18 -1.28
N ASP A 5 22.55 1.00 -0.21
CA ASP A 5 22.22 0.05 0.86
C ASP A 5 20.96 0.46 1.63
N THR A 6 20.76 1.78 1.83
CA THR A 6 19.54 2.32 2.44
C THR A 6 18.33 2.02 1.56
N VAL A 7 18.42 2.29 0.26
CA VAL A 7 17.34 1.99 -0.70
C VAL A 7 17.05 0.49 -0.75
N ALA A 8 18.08 -0.35 -0.78
CA ALA A 8 17.93 -1.80 -0.78
C ALA A 8 17.21 -2.30 0.48
N GLN A 9 17.49 -1.72 1.64
CA GLN A 9 16.80 -2.07 2.88
C GLN A 9 15.33 -1.62 2.86
N MET A 10 15.04 -0.40 2.38
CA MET A 10 13.66 0.08 2.21
C MET A 10 12.87 -0.83 1.28
N VAL A 11 13.46 -1.26 0.16
CA VAL A 11 12.82 -2.20 -0.78
C VAL A 11 12.55 -3.55 -0.10
N LYS A 12 13.49 -4.09 0.68
CA LYS A 12 13.27 -5.35 1.43
C LYS A 12 12.15 -5.24 2.46
N ASN A 13 12.03 -4.11 3.14
CA ASN A 13 10.97 -3.87 4.11
C ASN A 13 9.59 -3.75 3.42
N ALA A 14 9.55 -3.04 2.29
CA ALA A 14 8.34 -2.81 1.53
C ALA A 14 7.85 -4.09 0.83
N PHE A 15 8.74 -4.81 0.13
CA PHE A 15 8.41 -5.93 -0.76
C PHE A 15 8.72 -7.28 -0.09
N ASN A 16 8.17 -7.48 1.10
CA ASN A 16 8.36 -8.69 1.91
C ASN A 16 7.30 -9.78 1.65
N PHE A 17 6.78 -9.84 0.41
CA PHE A 17 5.78 -10.79 -0.07
C PHE A 17 6.17 -11.30 -1.46
N PRO A 18 5.72 -12.51 -1.87
CA PRO A 18 6.18 -13.13 -3.10
C PRO A 18 5.63 -12.46 -4.35
N VAL A 19 6.39 -12.55 -5.45
CA VAL A 19 5.94 -12.22 -6.82
C VAL A 19 6.07 -13.48 -7.65
N LYS A 20 4.98 -13.93 -8.25
CA LYS A 20 4.94 -15.18 -9.01
C LYS A 20 4.60 -14.90 -10.46
N LEU A 21 5.37 -15.48 -11.36
CA LEU A 21 5.02 -15.58 -12.77
C LEU A 21 4.44 -16.98 -12.98
N VAL A 22 3.13 -17.06 -13.23
CA VAL A 22 2.41 -18.32 -13.36
C VAL A 22 2.00 -18.50 -14.81
N GLU A 23 2.38 -19.62 -15.43
CA GLU A 23 1.92 -19.97 -16.76
C GLU A 23 0.42 -20.31 -16.73
N VAL A 24 -0.35 -19.68 -17.62
CA VAL A 24 -1.80 -19.88 -17.74
C VAL A 24 -2.11 -20.76 -18.95
N GLU A 25 -1.42 -20.51 -20.06
CA GLU A 25 -1.46 -21.26 -21.33
C GLU A 25 -0.08 -21.20 -21.99
N ASP A 26 0.14 -21.97 -23.06
CA ASP A 26 1.41 -21.96 -23.79
C ASP A 26 1.84 -20.53 -24.15
N ASN A 27 3.04 -20.16 -23.71
CA ASN A 27 3.63 -18.83 -23.89
C ASN A 27 2.79 -17.65 -23.34
N THR A 28 1.87 -17.91 -22.39
CA THR A 28 1.01 -16.90 -21.75
C THR A 28 1.11 -17.01 -20.23
N TYR A 29 1.48 -15.91 -19.57
CA TYR A 29 1.77 -15.89 -18.14
C TYR A 29 0.98 -14.79 -17.41
N CYS A 30 0.55 -15.09 -16.19
CA CYS A 30 0.02 -14.13 -15.24
C CYS A 30 1.11 -13.75 -14.24
N LEU A 31 1.45 -12.46 -14.18
CA LEU A 31 2.28 -11.91 -13.12
C LEU A 31 1.38 -11.59 -11.91
N GLU A 32 1.41 -12.45 -10.92
CA GLU A 32 0.58 -12.32 -9.72
C GLU A 32 1.14 -11.23 -8.80
N LEU A 33 0.51 -10.06 -8.83
CA LEU A 33 0.87 -8.88 -8.02
C LEU A 33 -0.07 -8.66 -6.83
N PHE A 34 -0.76 -9.71 -6.39
CA PHE A 34 -1.82 -9.66 -5.36
C PHE A 34 -1.49 -10.51 -4.12
N HIS A 35 -0.22 -10.84 -3.89
CA HIS A 35 0.20 -11.58 -2.69
C HIS A 35 0.59 -10.69 -1.50
N GLY A 36 0.41 -9.38 -1.64
CA GLY A 36 0.59 -8.41 -0.55
C GLY A 36 -0.61 -8.37 0.41
N PRO A 37 -0.52 -7.55 1.48
CA PRO A 37 -1.52 -7.51 2.55
C PRO A 37 -2.92 -7.08 2.09
N THR A 38 -3.05 -6.39 0.94
CA THR A 38 -4.35 -5.89 0.46
C THR A 38 -4.82 -6.56 -0.82
N LEU A 39 -4.13 -7.63 -1.24
CA LEU A 39 -4.48 -8.43 -2.40
C LEU A 39 -4.48 -7.63 -3.72
N ALA A 40 -3.67 -6.58 -3.81
CA ALA A 40 -3.58 -5.73 -4.99
C ALA A 40 -2.17 -5.20 -5.22
N PHE A 41 -1.83 -4.96 -6.49
CA PHE A 41 -0.50 -4.45 -6.87
C PHE A 41 -0.15 -3.07 -6.27
N LYS A 42 -1.15 -2.35 -5.72
CA LYS A 42 -0.92 -1.07 -5.06
C LYS A 42 -0.14 -1.23 -3.75
N ASP A 43 -0.04 -2.44 -3.21
CA ASP A 43 0.79 -2.77 -2.05
C ASP A 43 2.25 -2.40 -2.27
N PHE A 44 2.79 -2.56 -3.48
CA PHE A 44 4.17 -2.17 -3.78
C PHE A 44 4.36 -0.66 -3.61
N GLY A 45 3.58 0.15 -4.32
CA GLY A 45 3.69 1.61 -4.27
C GLY A 45 3.41 2.17 -2.88
N GLY A 46 2.31 1.73 -2.25
CA GLY A 46 1.89 2.22 -0.93
C GLY A 46 2.92 1.93 0.15
N ARG A 47 3.43 0.70 0.21
CA ARG A 47 4.42 0.31 1.23
C ARG A 47 5.77 0.95 0.99
N PHE A 48 6.22 1.06 -0.26
CA PHE A 48 7.47 1.76 -0.56
C PHE A 48 7.37 3.27 -0.24
N MET A 49 6.22 3.89 -0.52
CA MET A 49 5.97 5.28 -0.11
C MET A 49 6.02 5.44 1.41
N ALA A 50 5.54 4.47 2.19
CA ALA A 50 5.64 4.49 3.64
C ALA A 50 7.08 4.42 4.14
N GLU A 51 7.94 3.58 3.53
CA GLU A 51 9.37 3.55 3.84
C GLU A 51 10.05 4.88 3.48
N CYS A 52 9.72 5.47 2.32
CA CYS A 52 10.23 6.78 1.93
C CYS A 52 9.83 7.87 2.93
N LEU A 53 8.56 7.93 3.31
CA LEU A 53 8.09 8.95 4.25
C LEU A 53 8.72 8.78 5.64
N ALA A 54 8.89 7.53 6.11
CA ALA A 54 9.59 7.25 7.36
C ALA A 54 11.07 7.68 7.32
N GLN A 55 11.73 7.57 6.16
CA GLN A 55 13.11 7.99 5.97
C GLN A 55 13.29 9.52 5.92
N PHE A 56 12.28 10.25 5.41
CA PHE A 56 12.39 11.69 5.18
C PHE A 56 11.70 12.55 6.24
N ASN A 57 10.67 12.03 6.91
CA ASN A 57 9.92 12.78 7.90
C ASN A 57 10.72 12.90 9.21
N GLN A 58 11.01 14.12 9.64
CA GLN A 58 11.77 14.42 10.86
C GLN A 58 10.88 14.52 12.11
N GLY A 59 9.77 13.77 12.13
CA GLY A 59 8.81 13.76 13.23
C GLY A 59 7.67 14.77 13.10
N GLU A 60 7.52 15.41 11.94
CA GLU A 60 6.40 16.31 11.68
C GLU A 60 5.09 15.52 11.49
N LYS A 61 3.96 16.14 11.81
CA LYS A 61 2.64 15.56 11.57
C LYS A 61 2.29 15.67 10.09
N VAL A 62 1.93 14.54 9.47
CA VAL A 62 1.55 14.44 8.05
C VAL A 62 0.11 13.94 7.92
N THR A 63 -0.66 14.55 7.04
CA THR A 63 -1.98 14.05 6.63
C THR A 63 -1.93 13.58 5.18
N ILE A 64 -2.21 12.30 4.96
CA ILE A 64 -2.24 11.68 3.63
C ILE A 64 -3.69 11.66 3.15
N LEU A 65 -4.02 12.57 2.22
CA LEU A 65 -5.33 12.60 1.57
C LEU A 65 -5.27 11.82 0.24
N THR A 66 -6.03 10.73 0.12
CA THR A 66 -6.04 9.86 -1.06
C THR A 66 -7.45 9.65 -1.59
N ALA A 67 -7.64 9.77 -2.90
CA ALA A 67 -8.87 9.35 -3.58
C ALA A 67 -8.71 7.93 -4.16
N THR A 68 -9.75 7.10 -4.10
CA THR A 68 -9.69 5.73 -4.60
C THR A 68 -11.01 5.26 -5.22
N SER A 69 -10.90 4.29 -6.12
CA SER A 69 -12.00 3.45 -6.61
C SER A 69 -12.06 2.07 -5.94
N GLY A 70 -11.30 1.85 -4.85
CA GLY A 70 -11.25 0.58 -4.12
C GLY A 70 -9.86 0.30 -3.55
N ASP A 71 -9.02 -0.41 -4.30
CA ASP A 71 -7.77 -0.99 -3.76
C ASP A 71 -6.73 0.04 -3.32
N THR A 72 -6.69 1.25 -3.91
CA THR A 72 -5.70 2.26 -3.48
C THR A 72 -5.94 2.66 -2.03
N GLY A 73 -7.21 2.77 -1.63
CA GLY A 73 -7.58 3.07 -0.25
C GLY A 73 -7.06 1.99 0.70
N ALA A 74 -7.25 0.72 0.35
CA ALA A 74 -6.70 -0.40 1.12
C ALA A 74 -5.18 -0.34 1.23
N ALA A 75 -4.47 -0.26 0.10
CA ALA A 75 -3.01 -0.26 0.10
C ALA A 75 -2.41 0.91 0.91
N VAL A 76 -2.98 2.12 0.77
CA VAL A 76 -2.53 3.30 1.52
C VAL A 76 -2.90 3.16 3.00
N ALA A 77 -4.14 2.77 3.33
CA ALA A 77 -4.56 2.59 4.71
C ALA A 77 -3.64 1.61 5.44
N HIS A 78 -3.40 0.42 4.87
CA HIS A 78 -2.56 -0.60 5.49
C HIS A 78 -1.07 -0.22 5.55
N ALA A 79 -0.57 0.53 4.56
CA ALA A 79 0.83 0.97 4.58
C ALA A 79 1.12 1.98 5.70
N PHE A 80 0.13 2.79 6.07
CA PHE A 80 0.26 3.87 7.05
C PHE A 80 -0.52 3.64 8.36
N TYR A 81 -1.19 2.50 8.51
CA TYR A 81 -1.92 2.15 9.71
C TYR A 81 -0.99 2.13 10.93
N ASN A 82 -1.42 2.77 12.02
CA ASN A 82 -0.69 2.91 13.27
C ASN A 82 0.72 3.51 13.14
N LYS A 83 1.00 4.27 12.08
CA LYS A 83 2.24 5.03 11.98
C LYS A 83 2.13 6.32 12.80
N PRO A 84 3.07 6.59 13.72
CA PRO A 84 3.02 7.78 14.55
C PRO A 84 3.11 9.04 13.68
N ASN A 85 2.41 10.10 14.10
CA ASN A 85 2.37 11.39 13.41
C ASN A 85 1.80 11.34 11.97
N ILE A 86 1.06 10.28 11.61
CA ILE A 86 0.41 10.17 10.30
C ILE A 86 -1.09 9.96 10.50
N ASP A 87 -1.88 10.87 9.92
CA ASP A 87 -3.31 10.68 9.70
C ASP A 87 -3.55 10.36 8.22
N VAL A 88 -4.45 9.42 7.92
CA VAL A 88 -4.85 9.07 6.57
C VAL A 88 -6.31 9.43 6.38
N VAL A 89 -6.64 10.04 5.24
CA VAL A 89 -8.03 10.35 4.87
C VAL A 89 -8.28 9.80 3.47
N ILE A 90 -9.26 8.90 3.35
CA ILE A 90 -9.57 8.22 2.09
C ILE A 90 -10.92 8.68 1.57
N LEU A 91 -10.91 9.28 0.38
CA LEU A 91 -12.11 9.62 -0.38
C LEU A 91 -12.43 8.49 -1.35
N TYR A 92 -13.65 7.97 -1.31
CA TYR A 92 -14.12 6.94 -2.25
C TYR A 92 -15.58 7.18 -2.65
N PRO A 93 -15.97 6.79 -3.87
CA PRO A 93 -17.34 7.00 -4.34
C PRO A 93 -18.31 6.03 -3.63
N LYS A 94 -19.26 6.58 -2.87
CA LYS A 94 -20.27 5.82 -2.13
C LYS A 94 -21.04 4.87 -3.07
N GLY A 95 -21.08 3.58 -2.73
CA GLY A 95 -21.81 2.56 -3.47
C GLY A 95 -21.23 2.20 -4.85
N LYS A 96 -20.00 2.62 -5.16
CA LYS A 96 -19.32 2.36 -6.44
C LYS A 96 -18.09 1.46 -6.31
N ILE A 97 -17.84 0.93 -5.13
CA ILE A 97 -16.75 -0.02 -4.84
C ILE A 97 -17.35 -1.29 -4.25
N SER A 98 -16.66 -2.43 -4.39
CA SER A 98 -17.15 -3.68 -3.80
C SER A 98 -17.15 -3.62 -2.27
N LEU A 99 -18.04 -4.38 -1.63
CA LEU A 99 -18.11 -4.45 -0.17
C LEU A 99 -16.79 -4.97 0.44
N ALA A 100 -16.11 -5.90 -0.24
CA ALA A 100 -14.83 -6.42 0.19
C ALA A 100 -13.75 -5.32 0.19
N GLN A 101 -13.62 -4.58 -0.91
CA GLN A 101 -12.69 -3.46 -1.00
C GLN A 101 -13.00 -2.39 0.05
N GLN A 102 -14.27 -2.02 0.22
CA GLN A 102 -14.68 -1.04 1.22
C GLN A 102 -14.26 -1.47 2.62
N LYS A 103 -14.63 -2.69 3.04
CA LYS A 103 -14.31 -3.20 4.38
C LYS A 103 -12.80 -3.28 4.63
N LEU A 104 -12.00 -3.53 3.60
CA LEU A 104 -10.55 -3.67 3.74
C LEU A 104 -9.85 -2.41 4.29
N PHE A 105 -10.46 -1.22 4.15
CA PHE A 105 -9.92 0.03 4.71
C PHE A 105 -10.87 0.80 5.62
N THR A 106 -12.19 0.55 5.59
CA THR A 106 -13.15 1.27 6.46
C THR A 106 -13.39 0.59 7.82
N THR A 107 -12.67 -0.49 8.15
CA THR A 107 -12.81 -1.21 9.43
C THR A 107 -11.50 -1.29 10.21
N LEU A 108 -10.51 -0.46 9.88
CA LEU A 108 -9.24 -0.38 10.60
C LEU A 108 -9.36 0.51 11.85
N GLY A 109 -9.93 1.72 11.69
CA GLY A 109 -10.04 2.70 12.77
C GLY A 109 -8.72 3.45 13.04
N ASP A 110 -8.59 3.97 14.25
CA ASP A 110 -7.43 4.72 14.74
C ASP A 110 -7.06 5.94 13.88
N ASN A 111 -6.04 5.81 13.04
CA ASN A 111 -5.48 6.90 12.23
C ASN A 111 -5.96 6.93 10.77
N ILE A 112 -7.00 6.15 10.43
CA ILE A 112 -7.54 5.94 9.06
C ILE A 112 -8.99 6.41 8.94
#